data_AF-A0A938E9S6-F1
#
_entry.id   AF-A0A938E9S6-F1
#
_cell.length_a   1.000
_cell.length_b   1.000
_cell.length_c   1.000
_cell.angle_alpha   90.00
_cell.angle_beta   90.00
_cell.angle_gamma   90.00
#
_symmetry.space_group_name_H-M   'P 1'
#
loop_
_entity.id
_entity.type
_entity.pdbx_description
1 polymer ?
#
loop_
_entity_poly.entity_id
_entity_poly.type
_entity_poly.pdbx_seq_one_letter_code
_entity_poly.pdbx_strand_id
1 'polypeptide(L)'
;MRRAAAVLILLLVVALSVGFGFAGSNDRLAAGMTVGEMDVAGREAKAVVSDLEAREERLRREPVVFVAGERKLRLSASQLGVDADWHAA
;
A
#
# COMPACT_ATOMS: atom_id res chain seq x y z
N MET A 1 -46.00 -3.77 -19.96
CA MET A 1 -44.63 -3.86 -20.53
C MET A 1 -43.75 -2.66 -20.17
N ARG A 2 -44.13 -1.41 -20.46
CA ARG A 2 -43.33 -0.21 -20.13
C ARG A 2 -42.87 -0.10 -18.66
N ARG A 3 -43.77 -0.37 -17.70
CA ARG A 3 -43.44 -0.33 -16.26
C ARG A 3 -42.43 -1.41 -15.84
N ALA A 4 -42.58 -2.63 -16.38
CA ALA A 4 -41.65 -3.73 -16.11
C ALA A 4 -40.25 -3.44 -16.70
N ALA A 5 -40.19 -2.88 -17.91
CA ALA A 5 -38.94 -2.44 -18.51
C ALA A 5 -38.24 -1.34 -17.70
N ALA A 6 -39.00 -0.36 -17.18
CA ALA A 6 -38.45 0.69 -16.33
C ALA A 6 -37.87 0.15 -15.02
N VAL A 7 -38.55 -0.80 -14.37
CA VAL A 7 -38.05 -1.46 -13.16
C VAL A 7 -36.77 -2.25 -13.43
N LEU A 8 -36.72 -2.98 -14.55
CA LEU A 8 -35.54 -3.75 -14.93
C LEU A 8 -34.32 -2.85 -15.18
N ILE A 9 -34.52 -1.72 -15.88
CA ILE A 9 -33.46 -0.74 -16.12
C ILE A 9 -32.96 -0.15 -14.80
N LEU A 10 -33.86 0.21 -13.89
CA LEU A 10 -33.49 0.74 -12.58
C LEU A 10 -32.64 -0.27 -11.78
N LEU A 11 -33.07 -1.53 -11.73
CA LEU A 11 -32.32 -2.59 -11.06
C LEU A 11 -30.93 -2.78 -11.67
N LEU A 12 -30.81 -2.70 -12.99
CA LEU A 12 -29.54 -2.83 -13.70
C LEU A 12 -28.60 -1.65 -13.38
N VAL A 13 -29.12 -0.43 -13.35
CA VAL A 13 -28.34 0.76 -12.94
C VAL A 13 -27.84 0.61 -11.50
N VAL A 14 -28.70 0.21 -10.56
CA VAL A 14 -28.32 0.01 -9.15
C VAL A 14 -27.25 -1.08 -9.03
N ALA A 15 -27.43 -2.22 -9.71
CA ALA A 15 -26.47 -3.31 -9.69
C ALA A 15 -25.10 -2.89 -10.24
N LEU A 16 -25.08 -2.13 -11.34
CA LEU A 16 -23.84 -1.58 -11.90
C LEU A 16 -23.20 -0.56 -10.96
N SER A 17 -23.96 0.37 -10.37
CA SER A 17 -23.42 1.35 -9.43
C SER A 17 -22.78 0.69 -8.20
N VAL A 18 -23.41 -0.33 -7.65
CA VAL A 18 -22.84 -1.10 -6.52
C VAL A 18 -21.59 -1.86 -6.97
N GLY A 19 -21.63 -2.52 -8.14
CA GLY A 19 -20.48 -3.24 -8.69
C GLY A 19 -19.27 -2.33 -8.93
N PHE A 20 -19.48 -1.15 -9.54
CA PHE A 20 -18.42 -0.17 -9.79
C PHE A 20 -17.87 0.47 -8.50
N GLY A 21 -18.73 0.70 -7.50
CA GLY A 21 -18.28 1.20 -6.19
C GLY A 21 -17.37 0.20 -5.47
N PHE A 22 -17.66 -1.09 -5.60
CA PHE A 22 -16.88 -2.17 -4.97
C PHE A 22 -15.68 -2.66 -5.79
N ALA A 23 -15.65 -2.43 -7.11
CA ALA A 23 -14.53 -2.81 -7.95
C ALA A 23 -13.22 -2.09 -7.58
N GLY A 24 -13.31 -0.98 -6.84
CA GLY A 24 -12.15 -0.18 -6.45
C GLY A 24 -11.45 0.46 -7.66
N SER A 25 -10.44 1.28 -7.38
CA SER A 25 -9.50 1.70 -8.41
C SER A 25 -8.34 0.72 -8.36
N ASN A 26 -8.15 -0.09 -9.41
CA ASN A 26 -7.09 -1.10 -9.46
C ASN A 26 -5.68 -0.54 -9.18
N ASP A 27 -5.48 0.77 -9.39
CA ASP A 27 -4.18 1.43 -9.23
C ASP A 27 -4.01 2.18 -7.90
N ARG A 28 -5.08 2.30 -7.09
CA ARG A 28 -5.03 3.04 -5.83
C ARG A 28 -5.16 2.12 -4.63
N LEU A 29 -4.39 2.45 -3.59
CA LEU A 29 -4.41 1.71 -2.34
C LEU A 29 -5.70 1.96 -1.57
N ALA A 30 -6.17 0.91 -0.89
CA ALA A 30 -7.39 0.94 -0.12
C ALA A 30 -7.36 2.00 0.98
N ALA A 31 -8.54 2.47 1.39
CA ALA A 31 -8.66 3.42 2.47
C ALA A 31 -8.12 2.84 3.79
N GLY A 32 -7.47 3.69 4.59
CA GLY A 32 -6.95 3.32 5.92
C GLY A 32 -5.65 2.51 5.91
N MET A 33 -4.96 2.39 4.77
CA MET A 33 -3.65 1.73 4.69
C MET A 33 -2.52 2.65 5.16
N THR A 34 -1.65 2.11 6.01
CA THR A 34 -0.43 2.78 6.48
C THR A 34 0.76 1.84 6.39
N VAL A 35 1.94 2.35 6.01
CA VAL A 35 3.20 1.60 5.96
C VAL A 35 4.27 2.37 6.73
N GLY A 36 4.77 1.82 7.85
CA GLY A 36 5.83 2.47 8.63
C GLY A 36 5.52 3.94 8.96
N GLU A 37 4.33 4.20 9.51
CA GLU A 37 3.78 5.53 9.83
C GLU A 37 3.43 6.43 8.62
N MET A 38 3.70 5.98 7.38
CA MET A 38 3.29 6.69 6.16
C MET A 38 1.84 6.31 5.81
N ASP A 39 0.96 7.30 5.75
CA ASP A 39 -0.39 7.14 5.17
C ASP A 39 -0.28 6.98 3.66
N VAL A 40 -0.78 5.87 3.14
CA VAL A 40 -0.75 5.52 1.72
C VAL A 40 -2.15 5.39 1.15
N ALA A 41 -3.19 5.61 1.96
CA ALA A 41 -4.58 5.45 1.57
C ALA A 41 -4.95 6.33 0.37
N GLY A 42 -5.62 5.75 -0.63
CA GLY A 42 -6.11 6.46 -1.82
C GLY A 42 -5.03 6.96 -2.77
N ARG A 43 -3.75 6.68 -2.48
CA ARG A 43 -2.61 7.00 -3.34
C ARG A 43 -2.40 5.91 -4.39
N GLU A 44 -1.79 6.31 -5.50
CA GLU A 44 -1.39 5.39 -6.56
C GLU A 44 -0.23 4.50 -6.09
N ALA A 45 -0.35 3.19 -6.31
CA ALA A 45 0.63 2.20 -5.83
C ALA A 45 2.06 2.52 -6.31
N LYS A 46 2.22 2.88 -7.59
CA LYS A 46 3.53 3.22 -8.16
C LYS A 46 4.19 4.41 -7.47
N ALA A 47 3.41 5.45 -7.15
CA ALA A 47 3.92 6.62 -6.46
C ALA A 47 4.33 6.28 -5.02
N VAL A 48 3.58 5.39 -4.36
CA VAL A 48 3.89 4.93 -3.00
C VAL A 48 5.16 4.08 -2.99
N VAL A 49 5.33 3.15 -3.95
CA VAL A 49 6.56 2.36 -4.07
C VAL A 49 7.78 3.27 -4.21
N SER A 50 7.71 4.28 -5.09
CA SER A 50 8.82 5.23 -5.26
C SER A 50 9.18 5.98 -3.97
N ASP A 51 8.19 6.37 -3.17
CA ASP A 51 8.42 7.03 -1.88
C ASP A 51 9.03 6.07 -0.84
N LEU A 52 8.61 4.81 -0.85
CA LEU A 52 9.12 3.77 0.03
C LEU A 52 10.58 3.43 -0.29
N GLU A 53 10.92 3.26 -1.56
CA GLU A 53 12.30 3.09 -2.04
C GLU A 53 13.19 4.27 -1.62
N ALA A 54 12.70 5.50 -1.79
CA ALA A 54 13.42 6.69 -1.36
C ALA A 54 13.61 6.75 0.15
N ARG A 55 12.66 6.23 0.94
CA ARG A 55 12.79 6.14 2.40
C ARG A 55 13.76 5.04 2.81
N GLU A 56 13.69 3.89 2.16
CA GLU A 56 14.61 2.78 2.37
C GLU A 56 16.06 3.19 2.12
N GLU A 57 16.34 3.91 1.04
CA GLU A 57 17.69 4.40 0.74
C GLU A 57 18.27 5.26 1.88
N ARG A 58 17.41 6.01 2.60
CA ARG A 58 17.82 6.77 3.79
C ARG A 58 18.10 5.84 4.97
N LEU A 59 17.18 4.91 5.25
CA LEU A 59 17.28 3.96 6.36
C LEU A 59 18.41 2.95 6.20
N ARG A 60 18.78 2.62 4.96
CA ARG A 60 19.79 1.60 4.64
C ARG A 60 21.14 1.89 5.31
N ARG A 61 21.44 3.18 5.50
CA ARG A 61 22.68 3.68 6.12
C ARG A 61 22.50 4.09 7.58
N GLU A 62 21.28 4.06 8.10
CA GLU A 62 21.01 4.43 9.48
C GLU A 62 21.39 3.28 10.41
N PRO A 63 22.35 3.48 11.32
CA PRO A 63 22.80 2.42 12.19
C PRO A 63 21.90 2.25 13.42
N VAL A 64 21.60 1.00 13.75
CA VAL A 64 20.88 0.63 14.98
C VAL A 64 21.85 -0.07 15.92
N VAL A 65 21.64 0.09 17.24
CA VAL A 65 22.49 -0.55 18.26
C VAL A 65 21.89 -1.89 18.65
N PHE A 66 22.64 -2.96 18.39
CA PHE A 66 22.37 -4.31 18.84
C PHE A 66 23.18 -4.61 20.10
N VAL A 67 22.59 -5.34 21.04
CA VAL A 67 23.26 -5.76 22.28
C VAL A 67 23.34 -7.28 22.30
N ALA A 68 24.56 -7.81 22.45
CA ALA A 68 24.84 -9.25 22.50
C ALA A 68 25.77 -9.55 23.69
N GLY A 69 25.17 -9.94 24.82
CA GLY A 69 25.87 -10.02 26.10
C GLY A 69 26.37 -8.64 26.54
N GLU A 70 27.66 -8.51 26.81
CA GLU A 70 28.30 -7.23 27.17
C GLU A 70 28.68 -6.38 25.95
N ARG A 71 28.52 -6.90 24.72
CA ARG A 71 28.93 -6.20 23.49
C ARG A 71 27.79 -5.36 22.92
N LYS A 72 28.13 -4.14 22.51
CA LYS A 72 27.27 -3.25 21.72
C LYS A 72 27.80 -3.17 20.30
N LEU A 73 26.95 -3.49 19.33
CA LEU A 73 27.26 -3.50 17.91
C LEU A 73 26.39 -2.43 17.24
N ARG A 74 27.01 -1.55 16.47
CA ARG A 74 26.30 -0.54 15.69
C ARG A 74 26.27 -1.02 14.24
N LEU A 75 25.12 -1.49 13.78
CA LEU A 75 24.96 -2.09 12.44
C LEU A 75 23.81 -1.40 11.71
N SER A 76 24.04 -1.04 10.45
CA SER A 76 22.99 -0.56 9.54
C SER A 76 22.33 -1.72 8.81
N ALA A 77 21.16 -1.47 8.21
CA ALA A 77 20.44 -2.49 7.42
C ALA A 77 21.30 -3.04 6.26
N SER A 78 22.10 -2.20 5.58
CA SER A 78 23.03 -2.67 4.55
C SER A 78 24.08 -3.66 5.05
N GLN A 79 24.57 -3.49 6.28
CA GLN A 79 25.56 -4.41 6.86
C GLN A 79 24.94 -5.74 7.24
N LEU A 80 23.64 -5.76 7.49
CA LEU A 80 22.86 -6.95 7.80
C LEU A 80 22.32 -7.65 6.53
N GLY A 81 22.47 -7.05 5.36
CA GLY A 81 21.89 -7.57 4.11
C GLY A 81 20.36 -7.52 4.09
N VAL A 82 19.76 -6.58 4.82
CA VAL A 82 18.31 -6.36 4.82
C VAL A 82 17.97 -5.36 3.72
N ASP A 83 17.17 -5.82 2.77
CA ASP A 83 16.71 -5.08 1.58
C ASP A 83 15.22 -5.41 1.38
N ALA A 84 14.41 -4.38 1.10
CA ALA A 84 12.97 -4.53 0.94
C ALA A 84 12.58 -4.59 -0.54
N ASP A 85 12.01 -5.72 -0.98
CA ASP A 85 11.45 -5.83 -2.33
C ASP A 85 10.01 -5.30 -2.34
N TRP A 86 9.84 -4.00 -2.56
CA TRP A 86 8.53 -3.35 -2.65
C TRP A 86 7.74 -3.75 -3.90
N HIS A 87 8.37 -4.35 -4.90
CA HIS A 87 7.68 -4.84 -6.09
C HIS A 87 7.05 -6.23 -5.89
N ALA A 88 7.52 -6.99 -4.92
CA ALA A 88 6.96 -8.30 -4.54
C ALA A 88 5.87 -8.23 -3.46
N ALA A 89 5.59 -7.03 -2.93
CA ALA A 89 4.61 -6.78 -1.86
C ALA A 89 3.19 -6.51 -2.39
#